data_AF-A0A929YSR5-F1
#
_entry.id   AF-A0A929YSR5-F1
#
_cell.length_a   1.000
_cell.length_b   1.000
_cell.length_c   1.000
_cell.angle_alpha   90.00
_cell.angle_beta   90.00
_cell.angle_gamma   90.00
#
_symmetry.space_group_name_H-M   'P 1'
#
loop_
_entity.id
_entity.type
_entity.pdbx_description
1 polymer ?
#
loop_
_entity_poly.entity_id
_entity_poly.type
_entity_poly.pdbx_seq_one_letter_code
_entity_poly.pdbx_strand_id
1 'polypeptide(L)'
;MKEKKRDHKMAVNKYRQRRFNDDVNIQRKIEEKLFEEYAGGQKIMPMPSLNEALASQDMEKDSQLKDAMFKMINYFSDDLEQILKHQKNIKCCLPDNAVSFIIPLDFYIPLASPYNAVAIRLTNDEITYATCVSIISKTTPVGESAVKTSYLISTICSNDASIASKNEASKEFLKIYEEAISACNNIIASFQAIPSRHNHYFHSITCQSAPSRINYFSFSRRAKKILKKMTLYIHGNVHGEIFQCHKLDEQELNFFRNLHLNKSFSDDKIFQLVNKINEAVNTRCFGNNNEAIVLADNFVELSLGYLYCEIRIAKEEDCTKVYEDYSKIKSMNEIWDALVNLLSYSSKTKLKNDIGFNDWMRDCRNKRDDLTHRFLTSDFTSKESLEAIYFSGELIRKLCIIIDNKIKCPDYPISDKMHLLASSTLFIKWMREHDEAERNGKKYPHINLAQENGDLKP
;
A
#
# COMPACT_ATOMS: atom_id res chain seq x y z
N MET A 1 -0.35 -16.21 -65.95
CA MET A 1 -0.70 -15.44 -64.73
C MET A 1 -0.37 -16.16 -63.40
N LYS A 2 -0.36 -17.50 -63.35
CA LYS A 2 -0.02 -18.27 -62.12
C LYS A 2 1.50 -18.33 -61.81
N GLU A 3 2.38 -18.33 -62.81
CA GLU A 3 3.85 -18.36 -62.60
C GLU A 3 4.40 -17.05 -62.01
N LYS A 4 4.01 -15.87 -62.53
CA LYS A 4 4.43 -14.57 -61.97
C LYS A 4 4.08 -14.37 -60.48
N LYS A 5 3.01 -15.00 -59.98
CA LYS A 5 2.64 -14.95 -58.54
C LYS A 5 3.51 -15.88 -57.68
N ARG A 6 4.05 -16.96 -58.25
CA ARG A 6 4.95 -17.89 -57.55
C ARG A 6 6.32 -17.27 -57.33
N ASP A 7 6.85 -16.58 -58.34
CA ASP A 7 8.15 -15.90 -58.27
C ASP A 7 8.15 -14.73 -57.28
N HIS A 8 7.07 -13.96 -57.23
CA HIS A 8 6.93 -12.87 -56.27
C HIS A 8 6.86 -13.38 -54.81
N LYS A 9 6.16 -14.50 -54.58
CA LYS A 9 6.07 -15.11 -53.23
C LYS A 9 7.42 -15.67 -52.77
N MET A 10 8.21 -16.25 -53.67
CA MET A 10 9.57 -16.70 -53.37
C MET A 10 10.52 -15.53 -53.07
N ALA A 11 10.44 -14.43 -53.83
CA ALA A 11 11.25 -13.24 -53.60
C ALA A 11 10.96 -12.60 -52.23
N VAL A 12 9.68 -12.50 -51.85
CA VAL A 12 9.26 -11.97 -50.53
C VAL A 12 9.74 -12.86 -49.38
N ASN A 13 9.65 -14.18 -49.52
CA ASN A 13 10.15 -15.11 -48.50
C ASN A 13 11.67 -15.05 -48.35
N LYS A 14 12.41 -14.91 -49.46
CA LYS A 14 13.87 -14.77 -49.44
C LYS A 14 14.31 -13.44 -48.81
N TYR A 15 13.53 -12.37 -49.01
CA TYR A 15 13.76 -11.07 -48.36
C TYR A 15 13.47 -11.13 -46.84
N ARG A 16 12.39 -11.81 -46.43
CA ARG A 16 12.06 -12.02 -45.01
C ARG A 16 13.10 -12.86 -44.28
N GLN A 17 13.61 -13.92 -44.90
CA GLN A 17 14.69 -14.73 -44.32
C GLN A 17 16.00 -13.96 -44.20
N ARG A 18 16.33 -13.08 -45.17
CA ARG A 18 17.51 -12.21 -45.05
C ARG A 18 17.36 -11.22 -43.90
N ARG A 19 16.21 -10.55 -43.78
CA ARG A 19 15.93 -9.65 -42.64
C ARG A 19 16.00 -10.37 -41.30
N PHE A 20 15.41 -11.56 -41.20
CA PHE A 20 15.48 -12.36 -39.99
C PHE A 20 16.92 -12.75 -39.62
N ASN A 21 17.74 -13.14 -40.61
CA ASN A 21 19.15 -13.45 -40.37
C ASN A 21 19.99 -12.21 -40.05
N ASP A 22 19.65 -11.05 -40.62
CA ASP A 22 20.29 -9.77 -40.30
C ASP A 22 19.93 -9.33 -38.87
N ASP A 23 18.67 -9.47 -38.45
CA ASP A 23 18.20 -9.17 -37.09
C ASP A 23 18.87 -10.10 -36.06
N VAL A 24 18.97 -11.40 -36.35
CA VAL A 24 19.67 -12.38 -35.50
C VAL A 24 21.17 -12.05 -35.40
N ASN A 25 21.81 -11.63 -36.50
CA ASN A 25 23.23 -11.23 -36.47
C ASN A 25 23.46 -9.90 -35.73
N ILE A 26 22.53 -8.96 -35.78
CA ILE A 26 22.57 -7.72 -35.00
C ILE A 26 22.44 -8.06 -33.51
N GLN A 27 21.47 -8.90 -33.16
CA GLN A 27 21.25 -9.33 -31.79
C GLN A 27 22.48 -10.07 -31.23
N ARG A 28 23.07 -10.99 -32.01
CA ARG A 28 24.30 -11.69 -31.63
C ARG A 28 25.49 -10.75 -31.43
N LYS A 29 25.63 -9.71 -32.26
CA LYS A 29 26.68 -8.67 -32.09
C LYS A 29 26.46 -7.80 -30.86
N ILE A 30 25.21 -7.53 -30.49
CA ILE A 30 24.87 -6.81 -29.25
C ILE A 30 25.20 -7.69 -28.04
N GLU A 31 24.85 -8.98 -28.09
CA GLU A 31 25.17 -9.95 -27.05
C GLU A 31 26.68 -10.18 -26.90
N GLU A 32 27.43 -10.28 -28.01
CA GLU A 32 28.90 -10.38 -28.01
C GLU A 32 29.55 -9.11 -27.40
N LYS A 33 29.05 -7.90 -27.73
CA LYS A 33 29.52 -6.65 -27.12
C LYS A 33 29.21 -6.55 -25.63
N LEU A 34 27.99 -6.92 -25.23
CA LEU A 34 27.61 -6.95 -23.82
C LEU A 34 28.50 -7.95 -23.08
N PHE A 35 28.75 -9.13 -23.63
CA PHE A 35 29.62 -10.14 -23.02
C PHE A 35 31.08 -9.66 -22.89
N GLU A 36 31.62 -8.96 -23.88
CA GLU A 36 32.95 -8.32 -23.79
C GLU A 36 32.99 -7.21 -22.72
N GLU A 37 31.92 -6.43 -22.56
CA GLU A 37 31.78 -5.44 -21.47
C GLU A 37 31.67 -6.11 -20.09
N TYR A 38 30.96 -7.25 -19.99
CA TYR A 38 30.86 -8.07 -18.77
C TYR A 38 32.19 -8.74 -18.39
N ALA A 39 32.92 -9.29 -19.36
CA ALA A 39 34.21 -9.94 -19.15
C ALA A 39 35.35 -8.93 -18.89
N GLY A 40 35.22 -7.69 -19.37
CA GLY A 40 36.20 -6.61 -19.23
C GLY A 40 36.22 -5.90 -17.87
N GLY A 41 35.34 -6.25 -16.93
CA GLY A 41 35.36 -5.72 -15.56
C GLY A 41 35.05 -4.22 -15.43
N GLN A 42 34.38 -3.60 -16.42
CA GLN A 42 33.85 -2.25 -16.23
C GLN A 42 32.81 -2.27 -15.09
N LYS A 43 32.84 -1.27 -14.20
CA LYS A 43 31.82 -1.07 -13.16
C LYS A 43 30.45 -0.95 -13.82
N ILE A 44 29.72 -2.05 -13.88
CA ILE A 44 28.31 -2.08 -14.26
C ILE A 44 27.59 -1.26 -13.19
N MET A 45 27.16 -0.04 -13.54
CA MET A 45 26.11 0.60 -12.76
C MET A 45 24.86 -0.26 -12.96
N PRO A 46 24.16 -0.69 -11.89
CA PRO A 46 22.93 -1.44 -12.04
C PRO A 46 21.97 -0.64 -12.94
N MET A 47 21.23 -1.32 -13.82
CA MET A 47 20.17 -0.65 -14.58
C MET A 47 19.28 0.13 -13.59
N PRO A 48 18.98 1.41 -13.86
CA PRO A 48 18.09 2.17 -13.00
C PRO A 48 16.75 1.43 -12.89
N SER A 49 16.24 1.26 -11.68
CA SER A 49 14.91 0.68 -11.46
C SER A 49 13.85 1.50 -12.19
N LEU A 50 12.69 0.91 -12.48
CA LEU A 50 11.61 1.67 -13.15
C LEU A 50 11.31 2.96 -12.40
N ASN A 51 11.26 2.93 -11.06
CA ASN A 51 11.03 4.12 -10.24
C ASN A 51 12.08 5.21 -10.48
N GLU A 52 13.36 4.85 -10.61
CA GLU A 52 14.42 5.81 -10.91
C GLU A 52 14.28 6.39 -12.33
N ALA A 53 13.90 5.55 -13.31
CA ALA A 53 13.61 6.00 -14.66
C ALA A 53 12.40 6.95 -14.70
N LEU A 54 11.32 6.63 -13.98
CA LEU A 54 10.12 7.47 -13.86
C LEU A 54 10.45 8.80 -13.14
N ALA A 55 11.27 8.76 -12.10
CA ALA A 55 11.72 9.96 -11.40
C ALA A 55 12.61 10.87 -12.25
N SER A 56 13.38 10.29 -13.17
CA SER A 56 14.25 11.05 -14.08
C SER A 56 13.52 11.77 -15.21
N GLN A 57 12.20 11.56 -15.35
CA GLN A 57 11.43 12.17 -16.43
C GLN A 57 11.33 13.68 -16.28
N ASP A 58 11.49 14.37 -17.41
CA ASP A 58 11.36 15.81 -17.47
C ASP A 58 9.90 16.22 -17.26
N MET A 59 9.60 16.63 -16.04
CA MET A 59 8.27 17.06 -15.61
C MET A 59 7.69 18.21 -16.44
N GLU A 60 8.51 19.00 -17.15
CA GLU A 60 7.99 20.09 -17.99
C GLU A 60 7.46 19.61 -19.34
N LYS A 61 7.97 18.47 -19.80
CA LYS A 61 7.57 17.86 -21.07
C LYS A 61 6.40 16.91 -20.91
N ASP A 62 6.11 16.47 -19.69
CA ASP A 62 4.95 15.65 -19.38
C ASP A 62 3.71 16.52 -19.10
N SER A 63 2.79 16.56 -20.07
CA SER A 63 1.56 17.35 -19.98
C SER A 63 0.63 16.88 -18.85
N GLN A 64 0.59 15.58 -18.53
CA GLN A 64 -0.28 15.05 -17.48
C GLN A 64 0.24 15.42 -16.09
N LEU A 65 1.56 15.32 -15.88
CA LEU A 65 2.19 15.77 -14.63
C LEU A 65 2.04 17.29 -14.46
N LYS A 66 2.26 18.06 -15.52
CA LYS A 66 2.08 19.52 -15.50
C LYS A 66 0.65 19.92 -15.14
N ASP A 67 -0.35 19.31 -15.77
CA ASP A 67 -1.76 19.57 -15.47
C ASP A 67 -2.11 19.22 -14.02
N ALA A 68 -1.57 18.12 -13.50
CA ALA A 68 -1.80 17.73 -12.12
C ALA A 68 -1.12 18.66 -11.11
N MET A 69 0.08 19.15 -11.39
CA MET A 69 0.74 20.18 -10.59
C MET A 69 -0.14 21.45 -10.51
N PHE A 70 -0.68 21.90 -11.65
CA PHE A 70 -1.59 23.06 -11.68
C PHE A 70 -2.88 22.81 -10.89
N LYS A 71 -3.49 21.62 -11.03
CA LYS A 71 -4.68 21.24 -10.24
C LYS A 71 -4.39 21.24 -8.74
N MET A 72 -3.23 20.76 -8.33
CA MET A 72 -2.82 20.78 -6.92
C MET A 72 -2.64 22.19 -6.37
N ILE A 73 -2.03 23.09 -7.14
CA ILE A 73 -1.91 24.50 -6.77
C ILE A 73 -3.31 25.11 -6.60
N ASN A 74 -4.20 24.90 -7.58
CA ASN A 74 -5.57 25.41 -7.52
C ASN A 74 -6.36 24.82 -6.35
N TYR A 75 -6.19 23.53 -6.04
CA TYR A 75 -6.85 22.90 -4.91
C TYR A 75 -6.52 23.61 -3.59
N PHE A 76 -5.23 23.81 -3.28
CA PHE A 76 -4.86 24.49 -2.05
C PHE A 76 -5.25 25.98 -2.07
N SER A 77 -5.25 26.61 -3.24
CA SER A 77 -5.51 28.05 -3.34
C SER A 77 -7.01 28.38 -3.26
N ASP A 78 -7.83 27.69 -4.04
CA ASP A 78 -9.25 28.02 -4.22
C ASP A 78 -10.16 27.03 -3.49
N ASP A 79 -10.01 25.73 -3.77
CA ASP A 79 -10.96 24.71 -3.31
C ASP A 79 -10.89 24.53 -1.79
N LEU A 80 -9.68 24.48 -1.23
CA LEU A 80 -9.51 24.42 0.21
C LEU A 80 -10.11 25.66 0.87
N GLU A 81 -9.79 26.86 0.39
CA GLU A 81 -10.34 28.09 0.97
C GLU A 81 -11.87 28.13 0.91
N GLN A 82 -12.48 27.62 -0.16
CA GLN A 82 -13.93 27.47 -0.25
C GLN A 82 -14.46 26.48 0.79
N ILE A 83 -13.87 25.28 0.89
CA ILE A 83 -14.26 24.29 1.91
C ILE A 83 -14.20 24.91 3.31
N LEU A 84 -13.16 25.69 3.60
CA LEU A 84 -12.97 26.33 4.91
C LEU A 84 -13.96 27.46 5.16
N LYS A 85 -14.31 28.27 4.15
CA LYS A 85 -15.34 29.31 4.28
C LYS A 85 -16.72 28.76 4.64
N HIS A 86 -17.03 27.52 4.27
CA HIS A 86 -18.29 26.88 4.61
C HIS A 86 -18.34 26.36 6.06
N GLN A 87 -17.19 26.26 6.75
CA GLN A 87 -17.11 25.88 8.16
C GLN A 87 -17.04 27.13 9.04
N LYS A 88 -18.21 27.69 9.37
CA LYS A 88 -18.40 29.04 9.93
C LYS A 88 -17.66 29.38 11.24
N ASN A 89 -16.98 28.42 11.89
CA ASN A 89 -16.28 28.61 13.17
C ASN A 89 -14.80 28.19 13.16
N ILE A 90 -14.21 27.92 11.99
CA ILE A 90 -12.84 27.42 11.91
C ILE A 90 -11.94 28.45 11.23
N LYS A 91 -10.87 28.85 11.92
CA LYS A 91 -9.90 29.82 11.39
C LYS A 91 -8.83 29.10 10.58
N CYS A 92 -8.59 29.55 9.34
CA CYS A 92 -7.50 29.05 8.53
C CYS A 92 -6.18 29.76 8.89
N CYS A 93 -5.25 29.02 9.49
CA CYS A 93 -3.90 29.50 9.88
C CYS A 93 -2.80 28.81 9.04
N LEU A 94 -3.14 28.32 7.85
CA LEU A 94 -2.16 27.72 6.94
C LEU A 94 -1.17 28.76 6.41
N PRO A 95 0.12 28.42 6.28
CA PRO A 95 1.10 29.29 5.65
C PRO A 95 0.83 29.46 4.16
N ASP A 96 1.40 30.52 3.58
CA ASP A 96 1.26 30.77 2.13
C ASP A 96 1.99 29.71 1.29
N ASN A 97 3.13 29.21 1.77
CA ASN A 97 3.95 28.27 1.03
C ASN A 97 3.57 26.83 1.35
N ALA A 98 3.42 26.02 0.31
CA ALA A 98 3.27 24.58 0.40
C ALA A 98 4.40 23.87 -0.36
N VAL A 99 4.65 22.61 0.03
CA VAL A 99 5.66 21.75 -0.60
C VAL A 99 4.98 20.52 -1.15
N SER A 100 5.32 20.17 -2.39
CA SER A 100 4.80 19.01 -3.10
C SER A 100 5.93 18.10 -3.53
N PHE A 101 5.80 16.81 -3.26
CA PHE A 101 6.68 15.75 -3.71
C PHE A 101 5.98 14.92 -4.78
N ILE A 102 6.70 14.60 -5.84
CA ILE A 102 6.22 13.70 -6.90
C ILE A 102 6.92 12.36 -6.69
N ILE A 103 6.13 11.37 -6.30
CA ILE A 103 6.59 10.03 -5.95
C ILE A 103 6.06 9.07 -7.03
N PRO A 104 6.90 8.62 -7.97
CA PRO A 104 6.52 7.57 -8.90
C PRO A 104 6.38 6.24 -8.16
N LEU A 105 5.46 5.42 -8.65
CA LEU A 105 5.25 4.05 -8.22
C LEU A 105 5.57 3.11 -9.38
N ASP A 106 6.14 1.96 -9.05
CA ASP A 106 6.44 0.88 -9.97
C ASP A 106 5.23 -0.04 -10.19
N PHE A 107 4.19 0.13 -9.39
CA PHE A 107 2.87 -0.47 -9.58
C PHE A 107 1.80 0.57 -9.96
N TYR A 108 0.71 0.07 -10.58
CA TYR A 108 -0.42 0.89 -11.00
C TYR A 108 -1.55 0.88 -9.96
N ILE A 109 -1.89 2.05 -9.41
CA ILE A 109 -3.11 2.25 -8.61
C ILE A 109 -4.25 2.68 -9.55
N PRO A 110 -5.29 1.85 -9.72
CA PRO A 110 -6.33 2.04 -10.74
C PRO A 110 -7.50 2.90 -10.26
N LEU A 111 -7.19 4.04 -9.64
CA LEU A 111 -8.15 5.05 -9.23
C LEU A 111 -8.45 6.03 -10.38
N ALA A 112 -9.63 6.65 -10.34
CA ALA A 112 -10.03 7.64 -11.34
C ALA A 112 -9.07 8.83 -11.29
N SER A 113 -8.28 9.03 -12.36
CA SER A 113 -7.26 10.06 -12.41
C SER A 113 -7.84 11.40 -12.89
N PRO A 114 -7.63 12.52 -12.17
CA PRO A 114 -6.92 12.62 -10.88
C PRO A 114 -7.82 12.24 -9.69
N TYR A 115 -7.31 11.42 -8.78
CA TYR A 115 -7.93 11.18 -7.47
C TYR A 115 -7.20 12.02 -6.43
N ASN A 116 -7.93 12.83 -5.66
CA ASN A 116 -7.36 13.70 -4.63
C ASN A 116 -7.80 13.23 -3.24
N ALA A 117 -6.81 13.03 -2.39
CA ALA A 117 -6.90 12.51 -1.03
C ALA A 117 -6.49 13.59 -0.05
N VAL A 118 -7.41 14.11 0.77
CA VAL A 118 -7.15 15.32 1.57
C VAL A 118 -7.26 15.03 3.07
N ALA A 119 -6.22 15.38 3.81
CA ALA A 119 -6.23 15.40 5.27
C ALA A 119 -6.06 16.84 5.77
N ILE A 120 -6.86 17.24 6.76
CA ILE A 120 -6.76 18.56 7.40
C ILE A 120 -6.77 18.31 8.91
N ARG A 121 -5.75 18.82 9.60
CA ARG A 121 -5.62 18.74 11.06
C ARG A 121 -6.08 20.06 11.68
N LEU A 122 -6.87 19.94 12.74
CA LEU A 122 -7.42 21.04 13.52
C LEU A 122 -6.70 21.11 14.87
N THR A 123 -6.37 22.31 15.34
CA THR A 123 -5.82 22.56 16.67
C THR A 123 -6.48 23.81 17.22
N ASN A 124 -7.24 23.68 18.33
CA ASN A 124 -7.99 24.80 18.94
C ASN A 124 -8.84 25.58 17.94
N ASP A 125 -9.63 24.88 17.11
CA ASP A 125 -10.45 25.46 16.03
C ASP A 125 -9.68 26.23 14.94
N GLU A 126 -8.36 26.06 14.89
CA GLU A 126 -7.50 26.57 13.83
C GLU A 126 -6.97 25.45 12.94
N ILE A 127 -6.98 25.67 11.63
CA ILE A 127 -6.34 24.78 10.67
C ILE A 127 -4.90 25.22 10.50
N THR A 128 -4.00 24.39 11.00
CA THR A 128 -2.55 24.63 10.99
C THR A 128 -1.79 23.71 10.03
N TYR A 129 -2.46 22.65 9.56
CA TYR A 129 -1.87 21.63 8.70
C TYR A 129 -2.89 21.08 7.71
N ALA A 130 -2.50 20.99 6.45
CA ALA A 130 -3.27 20.36 5.39
C ALA A 130 -2.36 19.56 4.45
N THR A 131 -2.80 18.36 4.10
CA THR A 131 -2.11 17.46 3.17
C THR A 131 -3.07 17.04 2.08
N CYS A 132 -2.61 17.01 0.84
CA CYS A 132 -3.36 16.44 -0.26
C CYS A 132 -2.44 15.58 -1.12
N VAL A 133 -2.86 14.36 -1.38
CA VAL A 133 -2.17 13.41 -2.25
C VAL A 133 -3.01 13.23 -3.51
N SER A 134 -2.44 13.53 -4.67
CA SER A 134 -3.09 13.32 -5.97
C SER A 134 -2.49 12.12 -6.67
N ILE A 135 -3.34 11.21 -7.16
CA ILE A 135 -2.92 10.05 -7.94
C ILE A 135 -3.12 10.34 -9.41
N ILE A 136 -2.05 10.22 -10.16
CA ILE A 136 -2.04 10.33 -11.61
C ILE A 136 -1.62 8.99 -12.18
N SER A 137 -2.40 8.48 -13.11
CA SER A 137 -2.09 7.21 -13.74
C SER A 137 -1.84 7.43 -15.21
N LYS A 138 -0.66 7.00 -15.67
CA LYS A 138 -0.25 7.15 -17.06
C LYS A 138 0.32 5.87 -17.62
N THR A 139 0.29 5.75 -18.94
CA THR A 139 1.03 4.73 -19.65
C THR A 139 2.39 5.29 -20.04
N THR A 140 3.44 4.75 -19.45
CA THR A 140 4.83 5.13 -19.73
C THR A 140 5.45 4.14 -20.72
N PRO A 141 6.04 4.60 -21.83
CA PRO A 141 6.85 3.75 -22.69
C PRO A 141 8.16 3.37 -21.97
N VAL A 142 8.47 2.07 -21.93
CA VAL A 142 9.70 1.51 -21.35
C VAL A 142 10.29 0.58 -22.40
N GLY A 143 11.31 1.05 -23.12
CA GLY A 143 11.83 0.37 -24.31
C GLY A 143 10.76 0.20 -25.39
N GLU A 144 10.53 -1.04 -25.82
CA GLU A 144 9.47 -1.40 -26.79
C GLU A 144 8.10 -1.66 -26.14
N SER A 145 8.04 -1.68 -24.80
CA SER A 145 6.81 -1.95 -24.04
C SER A 145 6.14 -0.67 -23.55
N ALA A 146 4.85 -0.77 -23.24
CA ALA A 146 4.09 0.31 -22.62
C ALA A 146 3.51 -0.17 -21.29
N VAL A 147 3.85 0.52 -20.22
CA VAL A 147 3.54 0.11 -18.84
C VAL A 147 2.64 1.14 -18.20
N LYS A 148 1.58 0.69 -17.52
CA LYS A 148 0.78 1.58 -16.67
C LYS A 148 1.52 1.81 -15.36
N THR A 149 1.72 3.07 -15.01
CA THR A 149 2.44 3.51 -13.82
C THR A 149 1.64 4.59 -13.13
N SER A 150 1.70 4.66 -11.80
CA SER A 150 1.07 5.73 -11.04
C SER A 150 2.11 6.70 -10.47
N TYR A 151 1.75 7.97 -10.40
CA TYR A 151 2.50 9.01 -9.71
C TYR A 151 1.62 9.54 -8.58
N LEU A 152 2.17 9.60 -7.37
CA LEU A 152 1.55 10.25 -6.24
C LEU A 152 2.18 11.65 -6.08
N ILE A 153 1.37 12.69 -6.22
CA ILE A 153 1.77 14.06 -5.89
C ILE A 153 1.28 14.36 -4.47
N SER A 154 2.17 14.24 -3.49
CA SER A 154 1.88 14.48 -2.08
C SER A 154 2.27 15.90 -1.71
N THR A 155 1.29 16.72 -1.33
CA THR A 155 1.48 18.13 -0.98
C THR A 155 1.17 18.36 0.47
N ILE A 156 2.09 18.97 1.19
CA ILE A 156 1.96 19.33 2.61
C ILE A 156 2.03 20.84 2.74
N CYS A 157 1.06 21.41 3.46
CA CYS A 157 0.99 22.80 3.84
C CYS A 157 0.96 22.90 5.36
N SER A 158 2.11 23.27 5.94
CA SER A 158 2.31 23.46 7.38
C SER A 158 3.47 24.42 7.60
N ASN A 159 3.57 25.02 8.80
CA ASN A 159 4.69 25.92 9.11
C ASN A 159 6.04 25.21 8.95
N ASP A 160 6.14 23.97 9.42
CA ASP A 160 7.34 23.15 9.29
C ASP A 160 7.70 22.89 7.82
N ALA A 161 6.71 22.54 6.99
CA ALA A 161 6.92 22.38 5.55
C ALA A 161 7.36 23.69 4.87
N SER A 162 6.74 24.81 5.25
CA SER A 162 7.11 26.13 4.73
C SER A 162 8.53 26.55 5.13
N ILE A 163 8.99 26.18 6.33
CA ILE A 163 10.36 26.46 6.78
C ILE A 163 11.33 25.52 6.08
N ALA A 164 11.04 24.21 6.07
CA ALA A 164 11.87 23.19 5.43
C ALA A 164 12.08 23.48 3.93
N SER A 165 11.06 24.02 3.24
CA SER A 165 11.15 24.41 1.82
C SER A 165 12.21 25.46 1.50
N LYS A 166 12.74 26.16 2.52
CA LYS A 166 13.80 27.17 2.36
C LYS A 166 15.19 26.58 2.43
N ASN A 167 15.34 25.37 2.98
CA ASN A 167 16.61 24.67 3.13
C ASN A 167 16.44 23.16 2.93
N GLU A 168 16.66 22.69 1.72
CA GLU A 168 16.40 21.30 1.35
C GLU A 168 17.45 20.30 1.84
N ALA A 169 18.61 20.79 2.29
CA ALA A 169 19.63 19.96 2.93
C ALA A 169 19.35 19.73 4.43
N SER A 170 18.28 20.33 4.96
CA SER A 170 17.91 20.24 6.37
C SER A 170 17.30 18.87 6.72
N LYS A 171 17.47 18.44 7.98
CA LYS A 171 16.81 17.22 8.49
C LYS A 171 15.30 17.38 8.49
N GLU A 172 14.84 18.61 8.67
CA GLU A 172 13.45 19.02 8.64
C GLU A 172 12.81 18.74 7.27
N PHE A 173 13.54 18.94 6.17
CA PHE A 173 13.04 18.61 4.83
C PHE A 173 12.84 17.11 4.62
N LEU A 174 13.78 16.28 5.11
CA LEU A 174 13.64 14.82 5.08
C LEU A 174 12.44 14.35 5.90
N LYS A 175 12.20 14.95 7.07
CA LYS A 175 11.03 14.64 7.89
C LYS A 175 9.72 14.95 7.17
N ILE A 176 9.65 16.09 6.47
CA ILE A 176 8.48 16.45 5.66
C ILE A 176 8.31 15.49 4.46
N TYR A 177 9.41 14.96 3.92
CA TYR A 177 9.34 13.93 2.89
C TYR A 177 8.83 12.56 3.43
N GLU A 178 9.27 12.16 4.64
CA GLU A 178 8.74 10.99 5.34
C GLU A 178 7.23 11.11 5.61
N GLU A 179 6.77 12.30 6.03
CA GLU A 179 5.34 12.59 6.18
C GLU A 179 4.59 12.45 4.85
N ALA A 180 5.18 12.92 3.75
CA ALA A 180 4.60 12.81 2.41
C ALA A 180 4.45 11.34 1.98
N ILE A 181 5.46 10.51 2.28
CA ILE A 181 5.45 9.06 2.09
C ILE A 181 4.36 8.40 2.95
N SER A 182 4.23 8.80 4.21
CA SER A 182 3.18 8.26 5.09
C SER A 182 1.78 8.53 4.52
N ALA A 183 1.52 9.77 4.07
CA ALA A 183 0.26 10.12 3.44
C ALA A 183 -0.04 9.32 2.16
N CYS A 184 0.99 9.05 1.35
CA CYS A 184 0.90 8.17 0.19
C CYS A 184 0.57 6.72 0.58
N ASN A 185 1.21 6.20 1.63
CA ASN A 185 0.95 4.85 2.14
C ASN A 185 -0.46 4.68 2.66
N ASN A 186 -1.09 5.71 3.21
CA ASN A 186 -2.50 5.63 3.60
C ASN A 186 -3.42 5.36 2.41
N ILE A 187 -3.13 5.92 1.24
CA ILE A 187 -3.87 5.60 0.01
C ILE A 187 -3.61 4.15 -0.40
N ILE A 188 -2.35 3.73 -0.43
CA ILE A 188 -1.97 2.37 -0.84
C ILE A 188 -2.64 1.36 0.09
N ALA A 189 -2.56 1.57 1.40
CA ALA A 189 -3.18 0.72 2.41
C ALA A 189 -4.72 0.73 2.31
N SER A 190 -5.34 1.88 2.07
CA SER A 190 -6.80 1.98 1.85
C SER A 190 -7.22 1.19 0.62
N PHE A 191 -6.40 1.18 -0.43
CA PHE A 191 -6.64 0.37 -1.62
C PHE A 191 -6.43 -1.12 -1.34
N GLN A 192 -5.40 -1.46 -0.57
CA GLN A 192 -5.09 -2.83 -0.14
C GLN A 192 -6.17 -3.43 0.76
N ALA A 193 -6.87 -2.60 1.53
CA ALA A 193 -7.94 -3.01 2.43
C ALA A 193 -9.24 -3.46 1.72
N ILE A 194 -9.38 -3.23 0.41
CA ILE A 194 -10.57 -3.61 -0.36
C ILE A 194 -10.75 -5.14 -0.34
N PRO A 195 -11.80 -5.69 0.31
CA PRO A 195 -11.92 -7.12 0.61
C PRO A 195 -12.09 -8.03 -0.61
N SER A 196 -12.64 -7.50 -1.71
CA SER A 196 -12.90 -8.25 -2.94
C SER A 196 -11.65 -8.51 -3.78
N ARG A 197 -10.47 -8.02 -3.38
CA ARG A 197 -9.32 -7.92 -4.29
C ARG A 197 -8.08 -8.66 -3.82
N HIS A 198 -7.53 -9.43 -4.77
CA HIS A 198 -6.13 -9.84 -4.71
C HIS A 198 -5.25 -8.68 -5.18
N ASN A 199 -4.72 -7.95 -4.22
CA ASN A 199 -3.85 -6.80 -4.47
C ASN A 199 -2.41 -7.28 -4.65
N HIS A 200 -2.16 -7.97 -5.77
CA HIS A 200 -0.82 -8.34 -6.21
C HIS A 200 0.13 -7.14 -6.15
N TYR A 201 1.19 -7.25 -5.34
CA TYR A 201 2.36 -6.37 -5.38
C TYR A 201 2.15 -4.88 -5.09
N PHE A 202 1.02 -4.50 -4.49
CA PHE A 202 0.98 -3.24 -3.76
C PHE A 202 1.86 -3.39 -2.53
N HIS A 203 2.78 -2.46 -2.34
CA HIS A 203 3.62 -2.41 -1.14
C HIS A 203 3.67 -0.99 -0.60
N SER A 204 3.89 -0.88 0.71
CA SER A 204 4.22 0.42 1.28
C SER A 204 5.50 0.95 0.65
N ILE A 205 5.52 2.26 0.40
CA ILE A 205 6.71 2.97 0.02
C ILE A 205 7.44 3.44 1.29
N THR A 206 8.76 3.40 1.28
CA THR A 206 9.61 3.96 2.33
C THR A 206 10.58 4.94 1.71
N CYS A 207 11.28 5.73 2.52
CA CYS A 207 12.42 6.53 2.06
C CYS A 207 13.59 5.67 1.57
N GLN A 208 13.47 4.33 1.54
CA GLN A 208 14.48 3.44 0.96
C GLN A 208 13.96 2.74 -0.29
N SER A 209 12.64 2.53 -0.42
CA SER A 209 12.01 1.93 -1.60
C SER A 209 11.52 2.97 -2.64
N ALA A 210 11.44 4.24 -2.25
CA ALA A 210 11.24 5.36 -3.17
C ALA A 210 12.42 5.49 -4.17
N PRO A 211 12.27 6.19 -5.30
CA PRO A 211 13.42 6.48 -6.16
C PRO A 211 14.49 7.29 -5.43
N SER A 212 15.74 7.04 -5.81
CA SER A 212 16.93 7.73 -5.29
C SER A 212 16.84 9.23 -5.49
N ARG A 213 16.22 9.63 -6.60
CA ARG A 213 15.93 11.02 -6.96
C ARG A 213 14.44 11.29 -6.78
N ILE A 214 14.12 12.35 -6.05
CA ILE A 214 12.74 12.82 -5.91
C ILE A 214 12.61 14.21 -6.48
N ASN A 215 11.60 14.36 -7.31
CA ASN A 215 11.17 15.65 -7.81
C ASN A 215 10.26 16.31 -6.78
N TYR A 216 10.56 17.54 -6.43
CA TYR A 216 9.68 18.34 -5.59
C TYR A 216 9.52 19.75 -6.17
N PHE A 217 8.43 20.39 -5.78
CA PHE A 217 8.22 21.80 -6.05
C PHE A 217 7.57 22.46 -4.83
N SER A 218 7.87 23.73 -4.62
CA SER A 218 7.17 24.57 -3.66
C SER A 218 6.39 25.65 -4.39
N PHE A 219 5.27 26.06 -3.82
CA PHE A 219 4.41 27.07 -4.43
C PHE A 219 3.78 27.96 -3.37
N SER A 220 3.46 29.19 -3.77
CA SER A 220 2.62 30.10 -3.00
C SER A 220 1.17 29.82 -3.36
N ARG A 221 0.36 29.52 -2.33
CA ARG A 221 -1.09 29.34 -2.45
C ARG A 221 -1.76 30.64 -2.90
N ARG A 222 -1.43 31.77 -2.28
CA ARG A 222 -2.09 33.05 -2.60
C ARG A 222 -1.71 33.56 -3.98
N ALA A 223 -0.44 33.44 -4.36
CA ALA A 223 0.03 33.89 -5.67
C ALA A 223 -0.23 32.88 -6.79
N LYS A 224 -0.62 31.63 -6.47
CA LYS A 224 -0.78 30.50 -7.39
C LYS A 224 0.44 30.27 -8.29
N LYS A 225 1.62 30.49 -7.72
CA LYS A 225 2.90 30.44 -8.45
C LYS A 225 3.83 29.43 -7.82
N ILE A 226 4.42 28.60 -8.67
CA ILE A 226 5.57 27.77 -8.30
C ILE A 226 6.72 28.72 -7.94
N LEU A 227 7.23 28.56 -6.73
CA LEU A 227 8.34 29.34 -6.18
C LEU A 227 9.67 28.65 -6.50
N LYS A 228 9.70 27.32 -6.39
CA LYS A 228 10.88 26.50 -6.64
C LYS A 228 10.46 25.14 -7.20
N LYS A 229 11.32 24.59 -8.04
CA LYS A 229 11.21 23.22 -8.56
C LYS A 229 12.61 22.64 -8.65
N MET A 230 12.81 21.46 -8.09
CA MET A 230 14.14 20.86 -8.01
C MET A 230 14.03 19.34 -7.88
N THR A 231 15.10 18.66 -8.30
CA THR A 231 15.28 17.21 -8.10
C THR A 231 16.34 17.02 -7.03
N LEU A 232 16.00 16.26 -5.99
CA LEU A 232 16.88 15.97 -4.86
C LEU A 232 17.29 14.52 -4.87
N TYR A 233 18.55 14.26 -4.54
CA TYR A 233 19.04 12.91 -4.28
C TYR A 233 18.89 12.61 -2.78
N ILE A 234 18.10 11.60 -2.43
CA ILE A 234 17.77 11.29 -1.02
C ILE A 234 18.49 10.04 -0.53
N HIS A 235 18.66 9.00 -1.38
CA HIS A 235 19.39 7.77 -1.06
C HIS A 235 19.73 7.02 -2.36
N GLY A 236 20.44 5.88 -2.30
CA GLY A 236 20.66 5.00 -3.45
C GLY A 236 19.76 3.77 -3.36
N ASN A 237 18.73 3.68 -4.20
CA ASN A 237 17.84 2.52 -4.28
C ASN A 237 18.09 1.70 -5.55
N VAL A 238 17.92 0.38 -5.44
CA VAL A 238 18.23 -0.62 -6.47
C VAL A 238 17.04 -1.53 -6.80
N HIS A 239 15.88 -1.36 -6.14
CA HIS A 239 14.72 -2.23 -6.33
C HIS A 239 13.56 -1.50 -7.00
N GLY A 240 12.96 -2.13 -8.01
CA GLY A 240 11.68 -1.72 -8.58
C GLY A 240 11.16 -2.76 -9.56
N GLU A 241 9.89 -3.14 -9.42
CA GLU A 241 9.24 -4.17 -10.24
C GLU A 241 7.84 -3.73 -10.68
N ILE A 242 7.42 -4.17 -11.87
CA ILE A 242 6.25 -3.63 -12.58
C ILE A 242 5.01 -4.51 -12.44
N PHE A 243 3.90 -3.98 -11.91
CA PHE A 243 2.64 -4.75 -11.81
C PHE A 243 1.36 -3.98 -12.17
N GLN A 244 0.41 -4.70 -12.78
CA GLN A 244 -0.86 -4.16 -13.28
C GLN A 244 -2.05 -4.61 -12.42
N CYS A 245 -2.91 -3.67 -12.05
CA CYS A 245 -4.18 -3.93 -11.37
C CYS A 245 -5.38 -3.40 -12.16
N HIS A 246 -6.58 -3.96 -11.93
CA HIS A 246 -7.80 -3.63 -12.68
C HIS A 246 -8.57 -2.45 -12.05
N LYS A 247 -9.39 -1.73 -12.83
CA LYS A 247 -10.20 -0.58 -12.32
C LYS A 247 -11.18 -0.99 -11.24
N LEU A 248 -11.39 -0.12 -10.24
CA LEU A 248 -12.42 -0.27 -9.20
C LEU A 248 -13.83 -0.20 -9.80
N ASP A 249 -14.73 -1.04 -9.30
CA ASP A 249 -16.17 -0.83 -9.46
C ASP A 249 -16.71 0.21 -8.45
N GLU A 250 -18.01 0.53 -8.53
CA GLU A 250 -18.62 1.57 -7.67
C GLU A 250 -18.66 1.17 -6.18
N GLN A 251 -18.88 -0.10 -5.87
CA GLN A 251 -18.93 -0.59 -4.49
C GLN A 251 -17.52 -0.54 -3.87
N GLU A 252 -16.52 -1.02 -4.60
CA GLU A 252 -15.11 -0.98 -4.20
C GLU A 252 -14.60 0.44 -4.05
N LEU A 253 -15.01 1.35 -4.96
CA LEU A 253 -14.64 2.75 -4.89
C LEU A 253 -15.28 3.45 -3.68
N ASN A 254 -16.52 3.13 -3.34
CA ASN A 254 -17.18 3.67 -2.16
C ASN A 254 -16.55 3.13 -0.86
N PHE A 255 -16.20 1.85 -0.82
CA PHE A 255 -15.45 1.26 0.29
C PHE A 255 -14.09 1.95 0.47
N PHE A 256 -13.32 2.09 -0.61
CA PHE A 256 -12.06 2.83 -0.63
C PHE A 256 -12.24 4.28 -0.13
N ARG A 257 -13.24 5.01 -0.65
CA ARG A 257 -13.53 6.39 -0.23
C ARG A 257 -13.87 6.47 1.25
N ASN A 258 -14.66 5.55 1.79
CA ASN A 258 -15.03 5.54 3.21
C ASN A 258 -13.81 5.32 4.10
N LEU A 259 -12.94 4.37 3.76
CA LEU A 259 -11.70 4.12 4.50
C LEU A 259 -10.74 5.30 4.42
N HIS A 260 -10.62 5.88 3.22
CA HIS A 260 -9.72 6.98 2.97
C HIS A 260 -10.17 8.31 3.63
N LEU A 261 -11.48 8.60 3.63
CA LEU A 261 -12.05 9.84 4.17
C LEU A 261 -12.26 9.80 5.70
N ASN A 262 -12.33 8.62 6.32
CA ASN A 262 -12.46 8.52 7.77
C ASN A 262 -11.12 8.90 8.43
N LYS A 263 -11.01 10.18 8.80
CA LYS A 263 -9.82 10.81 9.39
C LYS A 263 -9.33 10.12 10.66
N SER A 264 -10.18 9.34 11.32
CA SER A 264 -9.84 8.48 12.46
C SER A 264 -8.67 7.54 12.19
N PHE A 265 -8.38 7.23 10.92
CA PHE A 265 -7.37 6.26 10.51
C PHE A 265 -6.07 6.87 9.95
N SER A 266 -6.00 8.19 9.74
CA SER A 266 -4.90 8.80 8.96
C SER A 266 -3.50 8.66 9.57
N ASP A 267 -3.40 8.37 10.88
CA ASP A 267 -2.14 8.07 11.57
C ASP A 267 -2.24 6.73 12.36
N ASP A 268 -3.23 5.89 12.05
CA ASP A 268 -3.56 4.70 12.83
C ASP A 268 -2.71 3.48 12.43
N LYS A 269 -2.26 2.71 13.44
CA LYS A 269 -1.47 1.49 13.26
C LYS A 269 -2.25 0.35 12.58
N ILE A 270 -3.57 0.44 12.50
CA ILE A 270 -4.40 -0.54 11.79
C ILE A 270 -4.00 -0.75 10.33
N PHE A 271 -3.60 0.32 9.62
CA PHE A 271 -3.13 0.18 8.24
C PHE A 271 -1.80 -0.57 8.16
N GLN A 272 -0.96 -0.51 9.20
CA GLN A 272 0.26 -1.33 9.27
C GLN A 272 -0.09 -2.82 9.40
N LEU A 273 -1.17 -3.16 10.12
CA LEU A 273 -1.66 -4.53 10.23
C LEU A 273 -2.24 -5.03 8.90
N VAL A 274 -3.03 -4.20 8.21
CA VAL A 274 -3.54 -4.49 6.86
C VAL A 274 -2.40 -4.74 5.89
N ASN A 275 -1.34 -3.93 5.94
CA ASN A 275 -0.16 -4.13 5.11
C ASN A 275 0.56 -5.43 5.47
N LYS A 276 0.65 -5.77 6.76
CA LYS A 276 1.34 -6.99 7.23
C LYS A 276 0.68 -8.27 6.71
N ILE A 277 -0.64 -8.35 6.74
CA ILE A 277 -1.34 -9.54 6.22
C ILE A 277 -1.25 -9.62 4.69
N ASN A 278 -1.29 -8.47 4.00
CA ASN A 278 -1.07 -8.42 2.54
C ASN A 278 0.37 -8.76 2.16
N GLU A 279 1.36 -8.40 3.00
CA GLU A 279 2.76 -8.80 2.84
C GLU A 279 2.87 -10.33 2.86
N ALA A 280 2.25 -11.01 3.83
CA ALA A 280 2.22 -12.47 3.89
C ALA A 280 1.60 -13.10 2.63
N VAL A 281 0.49 -12.54 2.14
CA VAL A 281 -0.17 -12.96 0.90
C VAL A 281 0.74 -12.79 -0.31
N ASN A 282 1.38 -11.63 -0.45
CA ASN A 282 2.29 -11.34 -1.56
C ASN A 282 3.50 -12.27 -1.52
N THR A 283 4.17 -12.41 -0.37
CA THR A 283 5.31 -13.30 -0.14
C THR A 283 4.99 -14.75 -0.55
N ARG A 284 3.78 -15.24 -0.26
CA ARG A 284 3.34 -16.54 -0.76
C ARG A 284 3.26 -16.59 -2.28
N CYS A 285 2.69 -15.57 -2.93
CA CYS A 285 2.56 -15.53 -4.38
C CYS A 285 3.91 -15.52 -5.11
N PHE A 286 4.98 -15.06 -4.44
CA PHE A 286 6.36 -15.19 -4.93
C PHE A 286 6.96 -16.60 -4.82
N GLY A 287 6.26 -17.54 -4.19
CA GLY A 287 6.79 -18.86 -3.89
C GLY A 287 7.58 -18.95 -2.58
N ASN A 288 7.73 -17.84 -1.84
CA ASN A 288 8.42 -17.80 -0.54
C ASN A 288 7.50 -18.29 0.59
N ASN A 289 7.11 -19.56 0.55
CA ASN A 289 6.11 -20.12 1.46
C ASN A 289 6.49 -20.02 2.94
N ASN A 290 7.76 -20.24 3.29
CA ASN A 290 8.23 -20.19 4.68
C ASN A 290 8.12 -18.78 5.25
N GLU A 291 8.58 -17.78 4.50
CA GLU A 291 8.53 -16.37 4.90
C GLU A 291 7.07 -15.89 5.04
N ALA A 292 6.18 -16.34 4.15
CA ALA A 292 4.75 -16.06 4.26
C ALA A 292 4.13 -16.59 5.57
N ILE A 293 4.55 -17.77 6.04
CA ILE A 293 4.11 -18.33 7.33
C ILE A 293 4.59 -17.46 8.50
N VAL A 294 5.85 -17.02 8.47
CA VAL A 294 6.41 -16.13 9.50
C VAL A 294 5.67 -14.80 9.53
N LEU A 295 5.38 -14.22 8.36
CA LEU A 295 4.65 -12.95 8.25
C LEU A 295 3.20 -13.07 8.73
N ALA A 296 2.53 -14.20 8.44
CA ALA A 296 1.17 -14.46 8.92
C ALA A 296 1.10 -14.56 10.46
N ASP A 297 2.06 -15.24 11.09
CA ASP A 297 2.15 -15.32 12.56
C ASP A 297 2.40 -13.94 13.18
N ASN A 298 3.34 -13.17 12.61
CA ASN A 298 3.67 -11.82 13.05
C ASN A 298 2.46 -10.87 12.95
N PHE A 299 1.62 -11.01 11.91
CA PHE A 299 0.35 -10.28 11.82
C PHE A 299 -0.55 -10.53 13.04
N VAL A 300 -0.65 -11.78 13.52
CA VAL A 300 -1.43 -12.10 14.73
C VAL A 300 -0.82 -11.44 15.96
N GLU A 301 0.50 -11.55 16.16
CA GLU A 301 1.19 -10.95 17.33
C GLU A 301 0.96 -9.44 17.41
N LEU A 302 1.15 -8.73 16.29
CA LEU A 302 0.96 -7.29 16.21
C LEU A 302 -0.52 -6.90 16.40
N SER A 303 -1.44 -7.67 15.80
CA SER A 303 -2.87 -7.41 15.91
C SER A 303 -3.36 -7.57 17.35
N LEU A 304 -2.89 -8.57 18.10
CA LEU A 304 -3.27 -8.75 19.49
C LEU A 304 -2.84 -7.58 20.38
N GLY A 305 -1.62 -7.09 20.19
CA GLY A 305 -1.12 -5.91 20.91
C GLY A 305 -1.91 -4.64 20.58
N TYR A 306 -2.19 -4.44 19.30
CA TYR A 306 -3.02 -3.34 18.83
C TYR A 306 -4.43 -3.40 19.44
N LEU A 307 -5.13 -4.52 19.29
CA LEU A 307 -6.50 -4.71 19.81
C LEU A 307 -6.57 -4.51 21.33
N TYR A 308 -5.57 -5.00 22.07
CA TYR A 308 -5.46 -4.77 23.51
C TYR A 308 -5.42 -3.27 23.85
N CYS A 309 -4.57 -2.50 23.17
CA CYS A 309 -4.44 -1.07 23.41
C CYS A 309 -5.71 -0.32 23.03
N GLU A 310 -6.28 -0.62 21.87
CA GLU A 310 -7.49 0.02 21.34
C GLU A 310 -8.70 -0.15 22.25
N ILE A 311 -8.90 -1.34 22.83
CA ILE A 311 -10.00 -1.58 23.78
C ILE A 311 -9.84 -0.72 25.03
N ARG A 312 -8.61 -0.55 25.55
CA ARG A 312 -8.36 0.28 26.74
C ARG A 312 -8.56 1.77 26.47
N ILE A 313 -8.07 2.25 25.32
CA ILE A 313 -8.27 3.65 24.90
C ILE A 313 -9.77 3.92 24.69
N ALA A 314 -10.51 2.98 24.08
CA ALA A 314 -11.96 3.09 23.94
C ALA A 314 -12.73 3.11 25.27
N LYS A 315 -12.10 2.65 26.37
CA LYS A 315 -12.61 2.74 27.75
C LYS A 315 -12.11 3.99 28.49
N GLU A 316 -11.66 5.00 27.74
CA GLU A 316 -11.19 6.29 28.26
C GLU A 316 -9.91 6.20 29.13
N GLU A 317 -9.12 5.12 28.98
CA GLU A 317 -7.82 5.06 29.61
C GLU A 317 -6.80 5.96 28.87
N ASP A 318 -5.91 6.60 29.63
CA ASP A 318 -4.86 7.46 29.07
C ASP A 318 -3.96 6.68 28.09
N CYS A 319 -3.88 7.19 26.87
CA CYS A 319 -3.17 6.56 25.75
C CYS A 319 -1.68 6.29 26.06
N THR A 320 -0.99 7.25 26.69
CA THR A 320 0.43 7.11 27.06
C THR A 320 0.62 5.97 28.04
N LYS A 321 -0.24 5.92 29.07
CA LYS A 321 -0.20 4.86 30.08
C LYS A 321 -0.53 3.49 29.50
N VAL A 322 -1.50 3.40 28.58
CA VAL A 322 -1.83 2.16 27.90
C VAL A 322 -0.62 1.59 27.15
N TYR A 323 0.11 2.44 26.42
CA TYR A 323 1.31 2.02 25.70
C TYR A 323 2.47 1.65 26.63
N GLU A 324 2.67 2.38 27.72
CA GLU A 324 3.66 2.02 28.74
C GLU A 324 3.34 0.66 29.38
N ASP A 325 2.09 0.38 29.69
CA ASP A 325 1.67 -0.90 30.25
C ASP A 325 1.83 -2.03 29.23
N TYR A 326 1.46 -1.81 27.97
CA TYR A 326 1.68 -2.76 26.88
C TYR A 326 3.17 -3.10 26.72
N SER A 327 4.06 -2.11 26.82
CA SER A 327 5.52 -2.31 26.70
C SER A 327 6.11 -3.22 27.79
N LYS A 328 5.40 -3.38 28.92
CA LYS A 328 5.82 -4.26 30.04
C LYS A 328 5.37 -5.70 29.85
N ILE A 329 4.45 -5.98 28.92
CA ILE A 329 3.94 -7.32 28.65
C ILE A 329 5.03 -8.13 27.94
N LYS A 330 5.40 -9.28 28.53
CA LYS A 330 6.55 -10.08 28.05
C LYS A 330 6.15 -11.27 27.20
N SER A 331 4.87 -11.61 27.18
CA SER A 331 4.40 -12.80 26.47
C SER A 331 3.01 -12.61 25.86
N MET A 332 2.76 -13.30 24.76
CA MET A 332 1.44 -13.35 24.14
C MET A 332 0.37 -13.92 25.07
N ASN A 333 0.76 -14.83 25.99
CA ASN A 333 -0.15 -15.40 26.97
C ASN A 333 -0.70 -14.35 27.95
N GLU A 334 0.11 -13.38 28.36
CA GLU A 334 -0.32 -12.24 29.19
C GLU A 334 -1.33 -11.35 28.43
N ILE A 335 -1.11 -11.11 27.13
CA ILE A 335 -2.08 -10.37 26.29
C ILE A 335 -3.42 -11.11 26.27
N TRP A 336 -3.41 -12.44 26.11
CA TRP A 336 -4.65 -13.22 26.13
C TRP A 336 -5.39 -13.13 27.47
N ASP A 337 -4.67 -13.19 28.59
CA ASP A 337 -5.28 -13.04 29.92
C ASP A 337 -5.89 -11.64 30.09
N ALA A 338 -5.19 -10.61 29.61
CA ALA A 338 -5.68 -9.24 29.63
C ALA A 338 -6.92 -9.06 28.73
N LEU A 339 -6.95 -9.64 27.53
CA LEU A 339 -8.10 -9.59 26.62
C LEU A 339 -9.33 -10.28 27.20
N VAL A 340 -9.17 -11.43 27.86
CA VAL A 340 -10.28 -12.13 28.55
C VAL A 340 -10.92 -11.22 29.60
N ASN A 341 -10.10 -10.54 30.39
CA ASN A 341 -10.57 -9.60 31.41
C ASN A 341 -11.24 -8.38 30.78
N LEU A 342 -10.62 -7.76 29.77
CA LEU A 342 -11.16 -6.59 29.08
C LEU A 342 -12.50 -6.85 28.40
N LEU A 343 -12.70 -8.04 27.84
CA LEU A 343 -13.93 -8.45 27.16
C LEU A 343 -14.97 -9.08 28.10
N SER A 344 -14.66 -9.16 29.40
CA SER A 344 -15.47 -9.85 30.41
C SER A 344 -15.90 -11.24 29.93
N TYR A 345 -14.93 -11.99 29.43
CA TYR A 345 -15.13 -13.29 28.80
C TYR A 345 -15.03 -14.39 29.86
N SER A 346 -15.88 -15.43 29.81
CA SER A 346 -16.02 -16.38 30.92
C SER A 346 -14.76 -17.19 31.25
N SER A 347 -13.89 -17.41 30.26
CA SER A 347 -12.58 -18.02 30.45
C SER A 347 -11.69 -17.82 29.23
N LYS A 348 -10.37 -17.91 29.44
CA LYS A 348 -9.35 -17.94 28.36
C LYS A 348 -9.61 -19.06 27.35
N THR A 349 -9.95 -20.25 27.84
CA THR A 349 -10.23 -21.42 26.99
C THR A 349 -11.41 -21.17 26.08
N LYS A 350 -12.50 -20.58 26.60
CA LYS A 350 -13.68 -20.30 25.79
C LYS A 350 -13.37 -19.26 24.71
N LEU A 351 -12.66 -18.17 25.05
CA LEU A 351 -12.28 -17.15 24.07
C LEU A 351 -11.44 -17.76 22.94
N LYS A 352 -10.42 -18.56 23.31
CA LYS A 352 -9.54 -19.24 22.35
C LYS A 352 -10.29 -20.20 21.44
N ASN A 353 -11.29 -20.93 21.96
CA ASN A 353 -12.10 -21.82 21.14
C ASN A 353 -12.98 -21.04 20.15
N ASP A 354 -13.65 -19.99 20.62
CA ASP A 354 -14.56 -19.20 19.80
C ASP A 354 -13.84 -18.49 18.62
N ILE A 355 -12.57 -18.14 18.80
CA ILE A 355 -11.75 -17.53 17.74
C ILE A 355 -10.95 -18.53 16.89
N GLY A 356 -11.03 -19.84 17.16
CA GLY A 356 -10.28 -20.86 16.40
C GLY A 356 -8.77 -20.88 16.68
N PHE A 357 -8.36 -20.57 17.91
CA PHE A 357 -6.94 -20.52 18.32
C PHE A 357 -6.17 -21.82 18.02
N ASN A 358 -6.81 -22.98 18.20
CA ASN A 358 -6.15 -24.28 17.97
C ASN A 358 -5.81 -24.53 16.50
N ASP A 359 -6.65 -24.04 15.58
CA ASP A 359 -6.36 -24.15 14.14
C ASP A 359 -5.19 -23.26 13.76
N TRP A 360 -5.16 -22.01 14.25
CA TRP A 360 -4.01 -21.12 14.06
C TRP A 360 -2.72 -21.69 14.67
N MET A 361 -2.78 -22.25 15.88
CA MET A 361 -1.62 -22.90 16.50
C MET A 361 -1.08 -24.04 15.63
N ARG A 362 -1.96 -24.93 15.15
CA ARG A 362 -1.58 -26.07 14.32
C ARG A 362 -1.00 -25.63 12.98
N ASP A 363 -1.68 -24.72 12.29
CA ASP A 363 -1.44 -24.46 10.88
C ASP A 363 -0.55 -23.25 10.60
N CYS A 364 -0.25 -22.44 11.62
CA CYS A 364 0.64 -21.30 11.54
C CYS A 364 1.73 -21.32 12.63
N ARG A 365 1.37 -21.18 13.92
CA ARG A 365 2.35 -20.94 14.99
C ARG A 365 3.38 -22.06 15.13
N ASN A 366 2.93 -23.31 15.18
CA ASN A 366 3.83 -24.46 15.32
C ASN A 366 4.77 -24.59 14.11
N LYS A 367 4.28 -24.31 12.89
CA LYS A 367 5.10 -24.32 11.66
C LYS A 367 6.14 -23.20 11.69
N ARG A 368 5.76 -22.00 12.16
CA ARG A 368 6.69 -20.88 12.37
C ARG A 368 7.76 -21.25 13.41
N ASP A 369 7.36 -21.87 14.52
CA ASP A 369 8.30 -22.28 15.55
C ASP A 369 9.27 -23.36 15.02
N ASP A 370 8.78 -24.30 14.20
CA ASP A 370 9.64 -25.24 13.47
C ASP A 370 10.69 -24.53 12.58
N LEU A 371 10.28 -23.48 11.84
CA LEU A 371 11.22 -22.67 11.04
C LEU A 371 12.29 -21.98 11.88
N THR A 372 11.95 -21.53 13.09
CA THR A 372 12.90 -20.87 14.01
C THR A 372 13.83 -21.84 14.75
N HIS A 373 13.45 -23.11 14.87
CA HIS A 373 14.17 -24.10 15.68
C HIS A 373 14.86 -25.19 14.86
N ARG A 374 14.61 -25.30 13.56
CA ARG A 374 15.24 -26.30 12.68
C ARG A 374 15.78 -25.67 11.41
N PHE A 375 17.10 -25.52 11.32
CA PHE A 375 17.83 -25.08 10.12
C PHE A 375 17.71 -26.03 8.89
N LEU A 376 16.96 -27.14 8.99
CA LEU A 376 17.00 -28.26 8.04
C LEU A 376 15.61 -28.80 7.64
N THR A 377 14.51 -28.05 7.85
CA THR A 377 13.20 -28.48 7.34
C THR A 377 13.08 -28.21 5.85
N SER A 378 12.46 -29.15 5.13
CA SER A 378 11.99 -28.91 3.77
C SER A 378 11.06 -27.70 3.74
N ASP A 379 11.11 -26.92 2.66
CA ASP A 379 10.20 -25.79 2.46
C ASP A 379 8.75 -26.23 2.58
N PHE A 380 7.95 -25.43 3.28
CA PHE A 380 6.52 -25.62 3.35
C PHE A 380 5.89 -25.44 1.97
N THR A 381 4.82 -26.19 1.72
CA THR A 381 4.10 -26.13 0.45
C THR A 381 3.25 -24.86 0.34
N SER A 382 2.86 -24.50 -0.89
CA SER A 382 1.93 -23.40 -1.15
C SER A 382 0.54 -23.58 -0.53
N LYS A 383 0.19 -24.83 -0.19
CA LYS A 383 -1.02 -25.15 0.57
C LYS A 383 -0.85 -24.82 2.05
N GLU A 384 0.26 -25.23 2.65
CA GLU A 384 0.53 -24.99 4.06
C GLU A 384 0.71 -23.50 4.37
N SER A 385 1.33 -22.74 3.46
CA SER A 385 1.43 -21.28 3.60
C SER A 385 0.06 -20.60 3.44
N LEU A 386 -0.82 -21.09 2.56
CA LEU A 386 -2.20 -20.58 2.44
C LEU A 386 -3.00 -20.83 3.71
N GLU A 387 -2.90 -22.03 4.29
CA GLU A 387 -3.56 -22.39 5.55
C GLU A 387 -3.08 -21.49 6.70
N ALA A 388 -1.78 -21.24 6.79
CA ALA A 388 -1.22 -20.34 7.80
C ALA A 388 -1.79 -18.92 7.71
N ILE A 389 -1.84 -18.35 6.50
CA ILE A 389 -2.40 -17.01 6.26
C ILE A 389 -3.90 -17.00 6.57
N TYR A 390 -4.65 -18.03 6.15
CA TYR A 390 -6.08 -18.15 6.41
C TYR A 390 -6.40 -18.21 7.91
N PHE A 391 -5.77 -19.11 8.65
CA PHE A 391 -6.12 -19.30 10.06
C PHE A 391 -5.66 -18.11 10.92
N SER A 392 -4.59 -17.42 10.51
CA SER A 392 -4.19 -16.14 11.10
C SER A 392 -5.24 -15.04 10.85
N GLY A 393 -5.72 -14.92 9.61
CA GLY A 393 -6.79 -13.99 9.25
C GLY A 393 -8.10 -14.27 9.98
N GLU A 394 -8.56 -15.52 9.99
CA GLU A 394 -9.80 -15.93 10.66
C GLU A 394 -9.76 -15.70 12.18
N LEU A 395 -8.62 -15.97 12.82
CA LEU A 395 -8.46 -15.72 14.25
C LEU A 395 -8.68 -14.23 14.58
N ILE A 396 -8.03 -13.34 13.85
CA ILE A 396 -8.17 -11.89 14.05
C ILE A 396 -9.58 -11.42 13.66
N ARG A 397 -10.16 -11.93 12.56
CA ARG A 397 -11.52 -11.59 12.14
C ARG A 397 -12.55 -11.92 13.22
N LYS A 398 -12.51 -13.15 13.77
CA LYS A 398 -13.43 -13.58 14.83
C LYS A 398 -13.22 -12.78 16.10
N LEU A 399 -11.97 -12.44 16.44
CA LEU A 399 -11.68 -11.58 17.58
C LEU A 399 -12.26 -10.16 17.39
N CYS A 400 -12.07 -9.54 16.22
CA CYS A 400 -12.66 -8.24 15.89
C CYS A 400 -14.20 -8.25 16.01
N ILE A 401 -14.87 -9.31 15.55
CA ILE A 401 -16.33 -9.48 15.69
C ILE A 401 -16.74 -9.56 17.17
N ILE A 402 -15.98 -10.29 18.00
CA ILE A 402 -16.26 -10.37 19.44
C ILE A 402 -16.08 -9.00 20.10
N ILE A 403 -15.02 -8.26 19.74
CA ILE A 403 -14.74 -6.93 20.28
C ILE A 403 -15.85 -5.96 19.88
N ASP A 404 -16.20 -5.90 18.59
CA ASP A 404 -17.24 -4.99 18.11
C ASP A 404 -18.59 -5.26 18.79
N ASN A 405 -18.96 -6.52 19.02
CA ASN A 405 -20.19 -6.86 19.73
C ASN A 405 -20.18 -6.50 21.22
N LYS A 406 -19.01 -6.44 21.85
CA LYS A 406 -18.88 -6.25 23.31
C LYS A 406 -18.52 -4.84 23.71
N ILE A 407 -17.79 -4.11 22.87
CA ILE A 407 -17.27 -2.78 23.16
C ILE A 407 -17.91 -1.79 22.19
N LYS A 408 -18.90 -1.06 22.69
CA LYS A 408 -19.57 0.02 21.96
C LYS A 408 -19.22 1.35 22.63
N CYS A 409 -18.50 2.21 21.91
CA CYS A 409 -18.09 3.53 22.38
C CYS A 409 -18.46 4.56 21.30
N PRO A 410 -19.48 5.41 21.52
CA PRO A 410 -19.91 6.41 20.53
C PRO A 410 -18.84 7.46 20.22
N ASP A 411 -18.02 7.80 21.21
CA ASP A 411 -17.02 8.87 21.12
C ASP A 411 -15.64 8.37 20.66
N TYR A 412 -15.51 7.06 20.39
CA TYR A 412 -14.27 6.45 19.92
C TYR A 412 -14.53 5.45 18.78
N PRO A 413 -13.83 5.55 17.63
CA PRO A 413 -14.15 4.79 16.42
C PRO A 413 -13.66 3.32 16.45
N ILE A 414 -13.83 2.62 17.59
CA ILE A 414 -13.39 1.21 17.73
C ILE A 414 -14.15 0.28 16.79
N SER A 415 -15.44 0.50 16.57
CA SER A 415 -16.26 -0.32 15.67
C SER A 415 -15.72 -0.23 14.24
N ASP A 416 -15.50 0.99 13.73
CA ASP A 416 -14.91 1.20 12.40
C ASP A 416 -13.53 0.53 12.27
N LYS A 417 -12.70 0.61 13.32
CA LYS A 417 -11.39 -0.09 13.39
C LYS A 417 -11.56 -1.61 13.32
N MET A 418 -12.48 -2.19 14.10
CA MET A 418 -12.73 -3.64 14.08
C MET A 418 -13.21 -4.09 12.70
N HIS A 419 -14.13 -3.33 12.08
CA HIS A 419 -14.65 -3.62 10.75
C HIS A 419 -13.55 -3.59 9.70
N LEU A 420 -12.69 -2.56 9.69
CA LEU A 420 -11.57 -2.45 8.75
C LEU A 420 -10.60 -3.64 8.87
N LEU A 421 -10.19 -3.98 10.10
CA LEU A 421 -9.25 -5.09 10.30
C LEU A 421 -9.89 -6.42 9.91
N ALA A 422 -11.15 -6.66 10.30
CA ALA A 422 -11.89 -7.86 9.92
C ALA A 422 -12.08 -7.98 8.40
N SER A 423 -12.43 -6.89 7.73
CA SER A 423 -12.66 -6.89 6.28
C SER A 423 -11.40 -7.16 5.49
N SER A 424 -10.24 -6.68 5.97
CA SER A 424 -8.94 -6.91 5.31
C SER A 424 -8.53 -8.39 5.22
N THR A 425 -9.09 -9.24 6.08
CA THR A 425 -8.83 -10.69 6.08
C THR A 425 -9.78 -11.50 5.19
N LEU A 426 -10.91 -10.92 4.75
CA LEU A 426 -11.94 -11.64 3.99
C LEU A 426 -11.43 -12.13 2.64
N PHE A 427 -10.54 -11.37 2.00
CA PHE A 427 -9.92 -11.78 0.75
C PHE A 427 -9.25 -13.16 0.86
N ILE A 428 -8.54 -13.42 1.96
CA ILE A 428 -7.86 -14.70 2.20
C ILE A 428 -8.87 -15.82 2.47
N LYS A 429 -9.93 -15.52 3.21
CA LYS A 429 -11.04 -16.45 3.43
C LYS A 429 -11.59 -16.92 2.08
N TRP A 430 -11.82 -15.99 1.18
CA TRP A 430 -12.36 -16.26 -0.15
C TRP A 430 -11.38 -17.04 -1.02
N MET A 431 -10.08 -16.70 -1.03
CA MET A 431 -9.07 -17.48 -1.75
C MET A 431 -9.09 -18.95 -1.33
N ARG A 432 -9.14 -19.21 -0.02
CA ARG A 432 -9.18 -20.59 0.49
C ARG A 432 -10.47 -21.30 0.11
N GLU A 433 -11.62 -20.66 0.30
CA GLU A 433 -12.92 -21.27 0.01
C GLU A 433 -13.11 -21.52 -1.50
N HIS A 434 -12.52 -20.66 -2.34
CA HIS A 434 -12.43 -20.86 -3.79
C HIS A 434 -11.56 -22.06 -4.15
N ASP A 435 -10.33 -22.16 -3.59
CA ASP A 435 -9.44 -23.31 -3.78
C ASP A 435 -10.11 -24.63 -3.33
N GLU A 436 -10.86 -24.61 -2.22
CA GLU A 436 -11.61 -25.77 -1.74
C GLU A 436 -12.80 -26.12 -2.66
N ALA A 437 -13.52 -25.13 -3.18
CA ALA A 437 -14.64 -25.35 -4.08
C ALA A 437 -14.20 -25.87 -5.46
N GLU A 438 -13.12 -25.32 -6.04
CA GLU A 438 -12.54 -25.81 -7.29
C GLU A 438 -12.09 -27.27 -7.16
N ARG A 439 -11.42 -27.62 -6.05
CA ARG A 439 -11.05 -29.02 -5.76
C ARG A 439 -12.25 -29.95 -5.63
N ASN A 440 -13.39 -29.43 -5.18
CA ASN A 440 -14.64 -30.15 -5.04
C ASN A 440 -15.54 -30.08 -6.29
N GLY A 441 -15.05 -29.53 -7.41
CA GLY A 441 -15.79 -29.45 -8.67
C GLY A 441 -17.00 -28.50 -8.65
N LYS A 442 -17.09 -27.58 -7.69
CA LYS A 442 -18.18 -26.62 -7.56
C LYS A 442 -17.79 -25.29 -8.20
N LYS A 443 -18.69 -24.71 -9.01
CA LYS A 443 -18.55 -23.32 -9.48
C LYS A 443 -18.89 -22.36 -8.34
N TYR A 444 -17.97 -21.48 -8.00
CA TYR A 444 -18.22 -20.40 -7.04
C TYR A 444 -19.06 -19.30 -7.71
N PRO A 445 -20.14 -18.80 -7.09
CA PRO A 445 -20.88 -17.66 -7.61
C PRO A 445 -20.01 -16.39 -7.54
N HIS A 446 -20.21 -15.48 -8.50
CA HIS A 446 -19.60 -14.15 -8.45
C HIS A 446 -20.04 -13.41 -7.18
N ILE A 447 -19.06 -12.73 -6.60
CA ILE A 447 -19.10 -11.96 -5.36
C ILE A 447 -20.37 -11.10 -5.24
N ASN A 448 -21.05 -11.22 -4.09
CA ASN A 448 -22.12 -10.30 -3.69
C ASN A 448 -21.78 -9.67 -2.33
N LEU A 449 -20.97 -8.60 -2.34
CA LEU A 449 -20.52 -7.85 -1.15
C LEU A 449 -21.69 -7.36 -0.27
N ALA A 450 -22.90 -7.23 -0.83
CA ALA A 450 -24.10 -6.82 -0.10
C ALA A 450 -24.65 -7.90 0.85
N GLN A 451 -24.36 -9.20 0.63
CA GLN A 451 -24.85 -10.28 1.49
C GLN A 451 -23.95 -10.54 2.70
N GLU A 452 -22.62 -10.48 2.56
CA GLU A 452 -21.70 -10.71 3.69
C GLU A 452 -21.57 -9.47 4.61
N ASN A 453 -21.81 -8.26 4.12
CA ASN A 453 -22.01 -7.07 4.97
C ASN A 453 -23.33 -7.11 5.76
N GLY A 454 -24.24 -8.05 5.46
CA GLY A 454 -25.48 -8.26 6.20
C GLY A 454 -25.26 -8.75 7.64
N ASP A 455 -24.13 -9.41 7.90
CA ASP A 455 -23.70 -9.88 9.23
C ASP A 455 -22.90 -8.82 10.00
N LEU A 456 -22.60 -7.69 9.35
CA LEU A 456 -21.94 -6.51 9.91
C LEU A 456 -22.87 -5.31 9.71
N LYS A 457 -24.07 -5.35 10.30
CA LYS A 457 -24.93 -4.16 10.38
C LYS A 457 -24.45 -3.23 11.50
N PRO A 458 -24.64 -1.90 11.35
CA PRO A 458 -24.26 -0.91 12.35
C PRO A 458 -24.86 -1.18 13.73
#